data_AF-A0A0U2MAI2-F1
#
_entry.id   AF-A0A0U2MAI2-F1
#
_cell.length_a   1.000
_cell.length_b   1.000
_cell.length_c   1.000
_cell.angle_alpha   90.00
_cell.angle_beta   90.00
_cell.angle_gamma   90.00
#
_symmetry.space_group_name_H-M   'P 1'
#
loop_
_entity.id
_entity.type
_entity.pdbx_description
1 polymer ?
#
loop_
_entity_poly.entity_id
_entity_poly.type
_entity_poly.pdbx_seq_one_letter_code
_entity_poly.pdbx_strand_id
1 'polypeptide(L)'
;MEPNPFGKKAMLLSQASMLTFATIMSFFPQYYGFLLVIYFILMLVIMYKYFGKHLKKAMERPKGKVHYEENSKELLETDPEMERILKGQMSQSLFSSLPIMVLLLFGFTLWPTITHIPNPVYRFAAIVAYFEGYTVLNYFLNKHAMKKMAEIPKPITSYKVTEGGIQIKPFGNIPFPLKDYEIKVVEESKAVDLVSKKPGVPSYRLYSKNPKRLAELLLKLGKGIEKVESNTA
;
A
#
# COMPACT_ATOMS: atom_id res chain seq x y z
N MET A 1 -15.02 2.33 10.36
CA MET A 1 -14.28 1.06 10.42
C MET A 1 -14.42 0.40 9.06
N GLU A 2 -13.42 0.50 8.19
CA GLU A 2 -13.44 -0.31 6.98
C GLU A 2 -13.29 -1.78 7.39
N PRO A 3 -14.07 -2.70 6.79
CA PRO A 3 -13.94 -4.12 7.09
C PRO A 3 -12.49 -4.52 6.80
N ASN A 4 -11.83 -5.11 7.79
CA ASN A 4 -10.51 -5.69 7.63
C ASN A 4 -10.55 -6.59 6.38
N PRO A 5 -9.78 -6.30 5.32
CA PRO A 5 -9.78 -7.10 4.10
C PRO A 5 -9.32 -8.55 4.36
N PHE A 6 -8.72 -8.81 5.53
CA PHE A 6 -8.35 -10.11 6.06
C PHE A 6 -9.28 -10.57 7.21
N GLY A 7 -10.59 -10.38 7.07
CA GLY A 7 -11.55 -10.96 8.01
C GLY A 7 -11.46 -12.49 8.05
N LYS A 8 -11.79 -13.12 9.19
CA LYS A 8 -11.76 -14.59 9.36
C LYS A 8 -12.44 -15.34 8.21
N LYS A 9 -13.53 -14.78 7.66
CA LYS A 9 -14.26 -15.33 6.51
C LYS A 9 -13.41 -15.35 5.22
N ALA A 10 -12.66 -14.29 4.94
CA ALA A 10 -11.79 -14.21 3.76
C ALA A 10 -10.61 -15.18 3.86
N MET A 11 -10.03 -15.32 5.06
CA MET A 11 -8.95 -16.27 5.34
C MET A 11 -9.43 -17.72 5.24
N LEU A 12 -10.62 -18.03 5.75
CA LEU A 12 -11.22 -19.36 5.57
C LEU A 12 -11.53 -19.66 4.11
N LEU A 13 -12.04 -18.66 3.38
CA LEU A 13 -12.34 -18.80 1.96
C LEU A 13 -11.06 -19.01 1.13
N SER A 14 -9.98 -18.29 1.43
CA SER A 14 -8.69 -18.48 0.74
C SER A 14 -8.12 -19.87 1.02
N GLN A 15 -8.21 -20.34 2.28
CA GLN A 15 -7.73 -21.66 2.66
C GLN A 15 -8.53 -22.78 1.98
N ALA A 16 -9.86 -22.67 2.00
CA ALA A 16 -10.75 -23.63 1.33
C ALA A 16 -10.50 -23.65 -0.19
N SER A 17 -10.31 -22.48 -0.80
CA SER A 17 -10.00 -22.36 -2.22
C SER A 17 -8.65 -22.99 -2.57
N MET A 18 -7.63 -22.76 -1.74
CA MET A 18 -6.30 -23.36 -1.89
C MET A 18 -6.36 -24.89 -1.79
N LEU A 19 -7.06 -25.44 -0.79
CA LEU A 19 -7.20 -26.89 -0.62
C LEU A 19 -7.98 -27.51 -1.78
N THR A 20 -9.03 -26.85 -2.25
CA THR A 20 -9.80 -27.29 -3.42
C THR A 20 -8.91 -27.32 -4.67
N PHE A 21 -8.14 -26.25 -4.88
CA PHE A 21 -7.19 -26.16 -5.99
C PHE A 21 -6.12 -27.26 -5.90
N ALA A 22 -5.51 -27.44 -4.73
CA ALA A 22 -4.50 -28.47 -4.50
C ALA A 22 -5.05 -29.88 -4.75
N THR A 23 -6.31 -30.13 -4.39
CA THR A 23 -7.00 -31.40 -4.64
C THR A 23 -7.18 -31.63 -6.14
N ILE A 24 -7.72 -30.66 -6.88
CA ILE A 24 -7.92 -30.78 -8.33
C ILE A 24 -6.58 -31.01 -9.04
N MET A 25 -5.56 -30.24 -8.68
CA MET A 25 -4.22 -30.32 -9.26
C MET A 25 -3.47 -31.61 -8.91
N SER A 26 -3.78 -32.20 -7.76
CA SER A 26 -3.21 -33.49 -7.36
C SER A 26 -3.63 -34.61 -8.32
N PHE A 27 -4.90 -34.65 -8.71
CA PHE A 27 -5.41 -35.69 -9.62
C PHE A 27 -5.25 -35.35 -11.11
N PHE A 28 -5.31 -34.06 -11.47
CA PHE A 28 -5.30 -33.62 -12.87
C PHE A 28 -4.24 -32.53 -13.15
N PRO A 29 -2.94 -32.84 -13.01
CA PRO A 29 -1.86 -31.87 -13.19
C PRO A 29 -1.79 -31.29 -14.61
N GLN A 30 -2.28 -32.03 -15.61
CA GLN A 30 -2.27 -31.63 -17.02
C GLN A 30 -3.09 -30.37 -17.31
N TYR A 31 -4.09 -30.06 -16.47
CA TYR A 31 -4.92 -28.85 -16.64
C TYR A 31 -4.33 -27.62 -15.97
N TYR A 32 -3.10 -27.69 -15.45
CA TYR A 32 -2.44 -26.56 -14.78
C TYR A 32 -2.49 -25.27 -15.62
N GLY A 33 -2.10 -25.35 -16.88
CA GLY A 33 -2.05 -24.19 -17.77
C GLY A 33 -3.43 -23.52 -17.90
N PHE A 34 -4.48 -24.32 -18.08
CA PHE A 34 -5.86 -23.82 -18.15
C PHE A 34 -6.31 -23.15 -16.85
N LEU A 35 -6.03 -23.79 -15.70
CA LEU A 35 -6.37 -23.24 -14.39
C LEU A 35 -5.61 -21.94 -14.08
N LEU A 36 -4.36 -21.84 -14.51
CA LEU A 36 -3.56 -20.62 -14.38
C LEU A 36 -4.18 -19.48 -15.22
N VAL A 37 -4.58 -19.75 -16.46
CA VAL A 37 -5.27 -18.75 -17.30
C VAL A 37 -6.58 -18.29 -16.66
N ILE A 38 -7.41 -19.22 -16.16
CA ILE A 38 -8.65 -18.90 -15.45
C ILE A 38 -8.36 -18.04 -14.22
N TYR A 39 -7.33 -18.38 -13.45
CA TYR A 39 -6.89 -17.59 -12.30
C TYR A 39 -6.53 -16.15 -12.69
N PHE A 40 -5.73 -15.96 -13.75
CA PHE A 40 -5.37 -14.61 -14.22
C PHE A 40 -6.60 -13.81 -14.68
N ILE A 41 -7.53 -14.43 -15.41
CA ILE A 41 -8.77 -13.76 -15.84
C ILE A 41 -9.59 -13.34 -14.60
N LEU A 42 -9.81 -14.23 -13.65
CA LEU A 42 -10.53 -13.93 -12.41
C LEU A 42 -9.85 -12.81 -11.62
N MET A 43 -8.52 -12.87 -11.49
CA MET A 43 -7.74 -11.84 -10.81
C MET A 43 -7.92 -10.47 -11.48
N LEU A 44 -7.87 -10.40 -12.82
CA LEU A 44 -8.09 -9.15 -13.55
C LEU A 44 -9.51 -8.60 -13.33
N VAL A 45 -10.54 -9.46 -13.36
CA VAL A 45 -11.93 -9.05 -13.09
C VAL A 45 -12.10 -8.52 -11.67
N ILE A 46 -11.52 -9.21 -10.69
CA ILE A 46 -11.54 -8.78 -9.28
C ILE A 46 -10.80 -7.45 -9.14
N MET A 47 -9.59 -7.35 -9.70
CA MET A 47 -8.78 -6.13 -9.66
C MET A 47 -9.53 -4.95 -10.27
N TYR A 48 -10.17 -5.12 -11.44
CA TYR A 48 -10.97 -4.08 -12.07
C TYR A 48 -12.10 -3.58 -11.15
N LYS A 49 -12.86 -4.49 -10.53
CA LYS A 49 -13.94 -4.14 -9.60
C LYS A 49 -13.44 -3.41 -8.35
N TYR A 50 -12.37 -3.91 -7.73
CA TYR A 50 -11.80 -3.31 -6.53
C TYR A 50 -11.14 -1.96 -6.83
N PHE A 51 -10.33 -1.89 -7.89
CA PHE A 51 -9.64 -0.67 -8.30
C PHE A 51 -10.64 0.44 -8.66
N GLY A 52 -11.71 0.12 -9.40
CA GLY A 52 -12.76 1.10 -9.71
C GLY A 52 -13.41 1.72 -8.47
N LYS A 53 -13.68 0.91 -7.45
CA LYS A 53 -14.25 1.40 -6.18
C LYS A 53 -13.27 2.30 -5.41
N HIS A 54 -12.00 1.90 -5.32
CA HIS A 54 -10.98 2.68 -4.62
C HIS A 54 -10.64 3.97 -5.38
N LEU A 55 -10.58 3.93 -6.70
CA LEU A 55 -10.36 5.11 -7.54
C LEU A 55 -11.51 6.10 -7.38
N LYS A 56 -12.77 5.63 -7.38
CA LYS A 56 -13.94 6.48 -7.13
C LYS A 56 -13.83 7.18 -5.77
N LYS A 57 -13.47 6.44 -4.72
CA LYS A 57 -13.26 7.00 -3.37
C LYS A 57 -12.08 7.98 -3.32
N ALA A 58 -10.98 7.71 -4.04
CA ALA A 58 -9.83 8.62 -4.13
C ALA A 58 -10.12 9.89 -4.95
N MET A 59 -11.12 9.83 -5.83
CA MET A 59 -11.63 10.97 -6.61
C MET A 59 -12.72 11.75 -5.85
N GLU A 60 -13.26 11.23 -4.75
CA GLU A 60 -14.20 11.97 -3.92
C GLU A 60 -13.50 13.19 -3.31
N ARG A 61 -13.94 14.37 -3.75
CA ARG A 61 -13.42 15.64 -3.26
C ARG A 61 -13.87 15.85 -1.81
N PRO A 62 -12.96 16.21 -0.89
CA PRO A 62 -13.38 16.57 0.44
C PRO A 62 -14.32 17.79 0.36
N LYS A 63 -15.41 17.74 1.14
CA LYS A 63 -16.48 18.74 1.13
C LYS A 63 -16.07 19.98 1.94
N GLY A 64 -16.68 21.12 1.62
CA GLY A 64 -16.55 22.36 2.40
C GLY A 64 -15.74 23.45 1.70
N LYS A 65 -15.54 24.56 2.40
CA LYS A 65 -14.81 25.72 1.88
C LYS A 65 -13.31 25.42 1.74
N VAL A 66 -12.69 25.92 0.68
CA VAL A 66 -11.23 25.86 0.50
C VAL A 66 -10.60 26.95 1.37
N HIS A 67 -9.69 26.55 2.26
CA HIS A 67 -8.95 27.46 3.14
C HIS A 67 -7.52 27.72 2.66
N TYR A 68 -6.94 26.76 1.93
CA TYR A 68 -5.59 26.86 1.42
C TYR A 68 -5.46 26.07 0.11
N GLU A 69 -4.71 26.60 -0.85
CA GLU A 69 -4.41 25.93 -2.10
C GLU A 69 -2.93 26.17 -2.43
N GLU A 70 -2.26 25.10 -2.82
CA GLU A 70 -0.82 25.13 -3.08
C GLU A 70 -0.49 24.41 -4.38
N ASN A 71 0.49 24.96 -5.08
CA ASN A 71 1.14 24.35 -6.22
C ASN A 71 2.60 24.79 -6.20
N SER A 72 3.43 23.99 -5.56
CA SER A 72 4.83 24.28 -5.30
C SER A 72 5.68 23.12 -5.82
N LYS A 73 5.67 22.91 -7.14
CA LYS A 73 6.50 21.89 -7.78
C LYS A 73 7.98 22.25 -7.71
N GLU A 74 8.28 23.54 -7.77
CA GLU A 74 9.63 24.10 -7.66
C GLU A 74 10.32 23.75 -6.34
N LEU A 75 9.56 23.60 -5.25
CA LEU A 75 10.11 23.26 -3.93
C LEU A 75 10.58 21.81 -3.84
N LEU A 76 10.06 20.93 -4.72
CA LEU A 76 10.44 19.53 -4.80
C LEU A 76 11.91 19.38 -5.23
N GLU A 77 12.33 20.17 -6.22
CA GLU A 77 13.67 20.07 -6.82
C GLU A 77 14.75 20.65 -5.90
N THR A 78 14.36 21.57 -5.00
CA THR A 78 15.26 22.21 -4.03
C THR A 78 15.33 21.48 -2.69
N ASP A 79 14.56 20.41 -2.49
CA ASP A 79 14.51 19.69 -1.21
C ASP A 79 15.78 18.85 -1.00
N PRO A 80 16.63 19.14 0.01
CA PRO A 80 17.85 18.38 0.28
C PRO A 80 17.58 16.91 0.65
N GLU A 81 16.39 16.58 1.13
CA GLU A 81 16.03 15.19 1.46
C GLU A 81 15.37 14.44 0.29
N MET A 82 15.20 15.07 -0.88
CA MET A 82 14.53 14.46 -2.03
C MET A 82 15.19 13.15 -2.44
N GLU A 83 16.52 13.12 -2.51
CA GLU A 83 17.26 11.92 -2.89
C GLU A 83 17.02 10.76 -1.91
N ARG A 84 16.98 11.05 -0.61
CA ARG A 84 16.68 10.08 0.45
C ARG A 84 15.26 9.54 0.29
N ILE A 85 14.29 10.42 0.03
CA ILE A 85 12.88 10.03 -0.17
C ILE A 85 12.74 9.16 -1.43
N LEU A 86 13.34 9.55 -2.55
CA LEU A 86 13.30 8.80 -3.80
C LEU A 86 13.94 7.41 -3.66
N LYS A 87 15.13 7.33 -3.04
CA LYS A 87 15.77 6.03 -2.72
C LYS A 87 14.89 5.16 -1.83
N GLY A 88 14.25 5.77 -0.83
CA GLY A 88 13.27 5.10 0.02
C GLY A 88 12.10 4.53 -0.76
N GLN A 89 11.46 5.34 -1.62
CA GLN A 89 10.32 4.93 -2.43
C GLN A 89 10.68 3.85 -3.46
N MET A 90 11.86 3.96 -4.06
CA MET A 90 12.37 2.94 -4.98
C MET A 90 12.60 1.62 -4.23
N SER A 91 13.25 1.67 -3.06
CA SER A 91 13.41 0.49 -2.20
C SER A 91 12.05 -0.10 -1.82
N GLN A 92 11.10 0.72 -1.37
CA GLN A 92 9.75 0.27 -1.04
C GLN A 92 9.05 -0.40 -2.23
N SER A 93 9.18 0.16 -3.43
CA SER A 93 8.58 -0.39 -4.65
C SER A 93 9.19 -1.74 -5.01
N LEU A 94 10.51 -1.89 -4.87
CA LEU A 94 11.21 -3.17 -5.05
C LEU A 94 10.76 -4.21 -4.00
N PHE A 95 10.69 -3.82 -2.72
CA PHE A 95 10.20 -4.72 -1.67
C PHE A 95 8.74 -5.14 -1.89
N SER A 96 7.92 -4.26 -2.46
CA SER A 96 6.52 -4.56 -2.78
C SER A 96 6.38 -5.48 -4.00
N SER A 97 7.38 -5.53 -4.89
CA SER A 97 7.40 -6.45 -6.04
C SER A 97 8.11 -7.78 -5.76
N LEU A 98 8.87 -7.90 -4.67
CA LEU A 98 9.49 -9.16 -4.28
C LEU A 98 8.51 -10.34 -4.21
N PRO A 99 7.28 -10.22 -3.65
CA PRO A 99 6.33 -11.33 -3.64
C PRO A 99 6.01 -11.92 -5.01
N ILE A 100 5.90 -11.10 -6.05
CA ILE A 100 5.62 -11.61 -7.40
C ILE A 100 6.87 -12.24 -8.00
N MET A 101 8.05 -11.68 -7.76
CA MET A 101 9.31 -12.27 -8.21
C MET A 101 9.57 -13.63 -7.57
N VAL A 102 9.32 -13.76 -6.27
CA VAL A 102 9.46 -15.05 -5.57
C VAL A 102 8.43 -16.05 -6.08
N LEU A 103 7.18 -15.64 -6.32
CA LEU A 103 6.16 -16.51 -6.91
C LEU A 103 6.61 -17.06 -8.26
N LEU A 104 7.15 -16.21 -9.13
CA LEU A 104 7.66 -16.61 -10.44
C LEU A 104 8.85 -17.57 -10.28
N LEU A 105 9.81 -17.26 -9.41
CA LEU A 105 10.96 -18.13 -9.14
C LEU A 105 10.50 -19.52 -8.66
N PHE A 106 9.58 -19.57 -7.71
CA PHE A 106 8.98 -20.81 -7.21
C PHE A 106 8.25 -21.56 -8.32
N GLY A 107 7.49 -20.83 -9.14
CA GLY A 107 6.77 -21.38 -10.29
C GLY A 107 7.67 -21.96 -11.37
N PHE A 108 8.86 -21.41 -11.61
CA PHE A 108 9.81 -21.95 -12.58
C PHE A 108 10.64 -23.11 -12.03
N THR A 109 11.00 -23.07 -10.75
CA THR A 109 11.95 -24.02 -10.15
C THR A 109 11.27 -25.22 -9.51
N LEU A 110 10.25 -25.01 -8.68
CA LEU A 110 9.62 -26.07 -7.88
C LEU A 110 8.43 -26.70 -8.60
N TRP A 111 7.70 -25.92 -9.40
CA TRP A 111 6.48 -26.40 -10.03
C TRP A 111 6.67 -27.61 -10.96
N PRO A 112 7.70 -27.67 -11.84
CA PRO A 112 7.93 -28.85 -12.66
C PRO A 112 8.17 -30.10 -11.80
N THR A 113 8.93 -29.97 -10.72
CA THR A 113 9.20 -31.08 -9.80
C THR A 113 7.92 -31.57 -9.14
N ILE A 114 7.04 -30.66 -8.73
CA ILE A 114 5.76 -30.99 -8.06
C ILE A 114 4.82 -31.74 -9.02
N THR A 115 4.68 -31.27 -10.26
CA THR A 115 3.73 -31.88 -11.22
C THR A 115 4.14 -33.28 -11.67
N HIS A 116 5.44 -33.60 -11.66
CA HIS A 116 5.96 -34.92 -12.03
C HIS A 116 5.90 -35.96 -10.90
N ILE A 117 5.52 -35.58 -9.67
CA ILE A 117 5.35 -36.55 -8.57
C ILE A 117 4.26 -37.55 -8.95
N PRO A 118 4.53 -38.87 -9.08
CA PRO A 118 3.53 -39.81 -9.59
C PRO A 118 2.36 -40.05 -8.64
N ASN A 119 2.63 -40.04 -7.33
CA ASN A 119 1.63 -40.32 -6.30
C ASN A 119 0.76 -39.08 -6.03
N PRO A 120 -0.57 -39.15 -6.21
CA PRO A 120 -1.46 -38.00 -5.98
C PRO A 120 -1.40 -37.45 -4.54
N VAL A 121 -1.26 -38.29 -3.53
CA VAL A 121 -1.21 -37.86 -2.11
C VAL A 121 0.06 -37.05 -1.84
N TYR A 122 1.22 -37.52 -2.31
CA TYR A 122 2.46 -36.76 -2.18
C TYR A 122 2.45 -35.49 -3.01
N ARG A 123 1.83 -35.51 -4.20
CA ARG A 123 1.63 -34.32 -5.03
C ARG A 123 0.76 -33.29 -4.32
N PHE A 124 -0.35 -33.72 -3.70
CA PHE A 124 -1.23 -32.86 -2.91
C PHE A 124 -0.46 -32.18 -1.77
N ALA A 125 0.27 -32.96 -0.97
CA ALA A 125 1.07 -32.43 0.13
C ALA A 125 2.12 -31.42 -0.36
N ALA A 126 2.78 -31.71 -1.49
CA ALA A 126 3.75 -30.80 -2.09
C ALA A 126 3.12 -29.49 -2.60
N ILE A 127 1.93 -29.56 -3.22
CA ILE A 127 1.19 -28.37 -3.67
C ILE A 127 0.74 -27.51 -2.46
N VAL A 128 0.23 -28.14 -1.41
CA VAL A 128 -0.15 -27.42 -0.17
C VAL A 128 1.08 -26.75 0.44
N ALA A 129 2.19 -27.48 0.59
CA ALA A 129 3.44 -26.93 1.12
C ALA A 129 3.96 -25.76 0.28
N TYR A 130 3.84 -25.85 -1.05
CA TYR A 130 4.21 -24.78 -1.99
C TYR A 130 3.43 -23.49 -1.73
N PHE A 131 2.10 -23.57 -1.66
CA PHE A 131 1.25 -22.38 -1.46
C PHE A 131 1.33 -21.84 -0.03
N GLU A 132 1.43 -22.71 0.98
CA GLU A 132 1.62 -22.29 2.37
C GLU A 132 2.98 -21.60 2.56
N GLY A 133 4.06 -22.20 2.04
CA GLY A 133 5.38 -21.60 2.07
C GLY A 133 5.41 -20.23 1.40
N TYR A 134 4.77 -20.11 0.24
CA TYR A 134 4.59 -18.83 -0.43
C TYR A 134 3.81 -17.82 0.42
N THR A 135 2.69 -18.24 1.02
CA THR A 135 1.82 -17.36 1.82
C THR A 135 2.54 -16.82 3.05
N VAL A 136 3.25 -17.69 3.77
CA VAL A 136 4.05 -17.31 4.95
C VAL A 136 5.14 -16.33 4.56
N LEU A 137 5.90 -16.62 3.51
CA LEU A 137 6.95 -15.72 3.03
C LEU A 137 6.38 -14.37 2.60
N ASN A 138 5.28 -14.38 1.85
CA ASN A 138 4.60 -13.18 1.40
C ASN A 138 4.07 -12.33 2.57
N TYR A 139 3.58 -12.97 3.64
CA TYR A 139 3.18 -12.27 4.86
C TYR A 139 4.35 -11.52 5.49
N PHE A 140 5.52 -12.14 5.61
CA PHE A 140 6.71 -11.47 6.16
C PHE A 140 7.20 -10.32 5.28
N LEU A 141 7.25 -10.51 3.96
CA LEU A 141 7.65 -9.47 3.01
C LEU A 141 6.70 -8.26 3.06
N ASN A 142 5.38 -8.50 3.04
CA ASN A 142 4.39 -7.43 3.14
C ASN A 142 4.44 -6.72 4.49
N LYS A 143 4.59 -7.45 5.60
CA LYS A 143 4.70 -6.85 6.92
C LYS A 143 5.88 -5.86 6.98
N HIS A 144 7.01 -6.23 6.39
CA HIS A 144 8.17 -5.35 6.29
C HIS A 144 7.91 -4.14 5.37
N ALA A 145 7.30 -4.36 4.20
CA ALA A 145 6.96 -3.29 3.26
C ALA A 145 5.98 -2.26 3.87
N MET A 146 4.97 -2.71 4.61
CA MET A 146 3.97 -1.86 5.27
C MET A 146 4.57 -0.98 6.37
N LYS A 147 5.64 -1.44 7.03
CA LYS A 147 6.39 -0.63 8.00
C LYS A 147 7.13 0.52 7.30
N LYS A 148 7.86 0.21 6.22
CA LYS A 148 8.57 1.21 5.41
C LYS A 148 7.64 2.27 4.81
N MET A 149 6.40 1.89 4.48
CA MET A 149 5.39 2.82 3.96
C MET A 149 5.00 3.92 4.95
N ALA A 150 5.09 3.66 6.25
CA ALA A 150 4.87 4.67 7.29
C ALA A 150 6.10 5.55 7.52
N GLU A 151 7.31 5.05 7.26
CA GLU A 151 8.55 5.78 7.53
C GLU A 151 8.94 6.75 6.39
N ILE A 152 8.63 6.41 5.14
CA ILE A 152 9.04 7.20 3.97
C ILE A 152 7.86 8.08 3.51
N PRO A 153 7.93 9.41 3.67
CA PRO A 153 6.84 10.28 3.27
C PRO A 153 6.72 10.39 1.75
N LYS A 154 5.48 10.43 1.25
CA LYS A 154 5.19 10.70 -0.15
C LYS A 154 5.17 12.21 -0.40
N PRO A 155 6.01 12.74 -1.30
CA PRO A 155 6.04 14.16 -1.61
C PRO A 155 4.77 14.58 -2.35
N ILE A 156 4.13 15.65 -1.89
CA ILE A 156 2.93 16.23 -2.50
C ILE A 156 3.17 17.71 -2.73
N THR A 157 3.13 18.09 -4.01
CA THR A 157 3.40 19.47 -4.47
C THR A 157 2.14 20.25 -4.81
N SER A 158 1.02 19.56 -5.06
CA SER A 158 -0.25 20.23 -5.40
C SER A 158 -1.43 19.66 -4.62
N TYR A 159 -2.05 20.51 -3.81
CA TYR A 159 -3.18 20.14 -2.97
C TYR A 159 -4.06 21.34 -2.60
N LYS A 160 -5.27 21.03 -2.11
CA LYS A 160 -6.20 22.00 -1.51
C LYS A 160 -6.56 21.52 -0.11
N VAL A 161 -6.51 22.40 0.87
CA VAL A 161 -7.01 22.13 2.22
C VAL A 161 -8.42 22.68 2.33
N THR A 162 -9.35 21.80 2.69
CA THR A 162 -10.78 22.09 2.88
C THR A 162 -11.21 21.72 4.29
N GLU A 163 -12.42 22.10 4.69
CA GLU A 163 -13.00 21.70 5.99
C GLU A 163 -13.12 20.18 6.15
N GLY A 164 -13.32 19.44 5.05
CA GLY A 164 -13.45 17.98 5.07
C GLY A 164 -12.13 17.20 4.96
N GLY A 165 -11.01 17.86 4.66
CA GLY A 165 -9.72 17.21 4.47
C GLY A 165 -8.82 17.86 3.43
N ILE A 166 -7.73 17.16 3.08
CA ILE A 166 -6.72 17.60 2.12
C ILE A 166 -6.96 16.87 0.79
N GLN A 167 -7.31 17.62 -0.24
CA GLN A 167 -7.44 17.11 -1.60
C GLN A 167 -6.08 17.15 -2.31
N ILE A 168 -5.57 16.00 -2.74
CA ILE A 168 -4.33 15.90 -3.52
C ILE A 168 -4.69 15.95 -5.01
N LYS A 169 -4.01 16.78 -5.80
CA LYS A 169 -4.17 16.82 -7.25
C LYS A 169 -3.11 15.93 -7.93
N PRO A 170 -3.44 15.15 -8.98
CA PRO A 170 -4.75 15.02 -9.64
C PRO A 170 -5.73 14.06 -8.92
N PHE A 171 -5.23 13.13 -8.11
CA PHE A 171 -6.03 12.13 -7.40
C PHE A 171 -5.54 11.96 -5.97
N GLY A 172 -6.46 11.71 -5.04
CA GLY A 172 -6.17 11.44 -3.63
C GLY A 172 -6.87 12.40 -2.68
N ASN A 173 -7.21 11.88 -1.50
CA ASN A 173 -7.85 12.63 -0.44
C ASN A 173 -7.35 12.11 0.91
N ILE A 174 -6.94 13.03 1.78
CA ILE A 174 -6.62 12.75 3.18
C ILE A 174 -7.78 13.33 4.01
N PRO A 175 -8.75 12.50 4.43
CA PRO A 175 -9.92 12.98 5.15
C PRO A 175 -9.54 13.44 6.57
N PHE A 176 -10.25 14.44 7.07
CA PHE A 176 -10.21 14.79 8.49
C PHE A 176 -11.13 13.89 9.32
N PRO A 177 -10.83 13.66 10.61
CA PRO A 177 -9.68 14.16 11.37
C PRO A 177 -8.37 13.37 11.14
N LEU A 178 -7.20 14.05 11.25
CA LEU A 178 -5.86 13.48 11.07
C LEU A 178 -5.37 12.64 12.27
N LYS A 179 -6.20 11.73 12.80
CA LYS A 179 -5.89 10.96 14.04
C LYS A 179 -4.70 10.02 13.92
N ASP A 180 -4.41 9.57 12.72
CA ASP A 180 -3.34 8.60 12.45
C ASP A 180 -2.01 9.29 12.08
N TYR A 181 -1.92 10.62 12.22
CA TYR A 181 -0.78 11.42 11.78
C TYR A 181 -0.20 12.30 12.90
N GLU A 182 1.11 12.49 12.85
CA GLU A 182 1.85 13.54 13.55
C GLU A 182 2.29 14.61 12.54
N ILE A 183 2.30 15.86 12.96
CA ILE A 183 2.72 16.99 12.10
C ILE A 183 4.12 17.42 12.52
N LYS A 184 5.06 17.39 11.56
CA LYS A 184 6.42 17.93 11.71
C LYS A 184 6.65 19.01 10.66
N VAL A 185 7.09 20.20 11.08
CA VAL A 185 7.45 21.28 10.16
C VAL A 185 8.93 21.17 9.82
N VAL A 186 9.26 21.19 8.53
CA VAL A 186 10.63 21.15 8.02
C VAL A 186 10.88 22.46 7.28
N GLU A 187 11.49 23.43 7.98
CA GLU A 187 11.70 24.77 7.44
C GLU A 187 12.69 24.77 6.26
N GLU A 188 13.75 23.96 6.33
CA GLU A 188 14.80 23.86 5.31
C GLU A 188 14.21 23.49 3.93
N SER A 189 13.32 22.50 3.90
CA SER A 189 12.66 22.03 2.68
C SER A 189 11.35 22.77 2.37
N LYS A 190 10.99 23.79 3.15
CA LYS A 190 9.69 24.49 3.09
C LYS A 190 8.50 23.51 3.00
N ALA A 191 8.46 22.57 3.93
CA ALA A 191 7.51 21.46 3.89
C ALA A 191 6.91 21.16 5.27
N VAL A 192 5.75 20.49 5.25
CA VAL A 192 5.08 19.95 6.43
C VAL A 192 4.90 18.45 6.25
N ASP A 193 5.52 17.68 7.12
CA ASP A 193 5.43 16.22 7.15
C ASP A 193 4.25 15.77 8.00
N LEU A 194 3.39 14.95 7.39
CA LEU A 194 2.37 14.14 8.05
C LEU A 194 2.95 12.73 8.24
N VAL A 195 3.50 12.46 9.42
CA VAL A 195 4.10 11.16 9.77
C VAL A 195 3.02 10.23 10.30
N SER A 196 2.84 9.09 9.64
CA SER A 196 1.85 8.09 10.03
C SER A 196 2.25 7.35 11.30
N LYS A 197 1.33 7.28 12.28
CA LYS A 197 1.48 6.50 13.51
C LYS A 197 1.23 4.99 13.29
N LYS A 198 0.61 4.61 12.17
CA LYS A 198 0.13 3.24 11.93
C LYS A 198 0.80 2.59 10.73
N PRO A 199 1.29 1.34 10.87
CA PRO A 199 1.76 0.54 9.74
C PRO A 199 0.67 0.41 8.67
N GLY A 200 1.04 0.59 7.40
CA GLY A 200 0.12 0.52 6.26
C GLY A 200 -0.66 1.81 5.95
N VAL A 201 -0.58 2.84 6.79
CA VAL A 201 -1.04 4.20 6.46
C VAL A 201 0.18 4.99 5.95
N PRO A 202 0.14 5.59 4.74
CA PRO A 202 1.27 6.29 4.17
C PRO A 202 1.52 7.63 4.85
N SER A 203 2.78 7.95 5.08
CA SER A 203 3.22 9.30 5.45
C SER A 203 3.24 10.22 4.23
N TYR A 204 3.08 11.52 4.45
CA TYR A 204 3.03 12.52 3.38
C TYR A 204 3.92 13.71 3.71
N ARG A 205 4.60 14.26 2.70
CA ARG A 205 5.34 15.52 2.79
C ARG A 205 4.62 16.56 1.94
N LEU A 206 4.02 17.55 2.58
CA LEU A 206 3.27 18.63 1.93
C LEU A 206 4.19 19.83 1.72
N TYR A 207 4.57 20.12 0.47
CA TYR A 207 5.36 21.32 0.18
C TYR A 207 4.48 22.57 0.28
N SER A 208 5.03 23.67 0.79
CA SER A 208 4.31 24.94 0.91
C SER A 208 5.27 26.11 0.92
N LYS A 209 4.90 27.20 0.24
CA LYS A 209 5.67 28.45 0.32
C LYS A 209 5.69 29.03 1.74
N ASN A 210 4.66 28.71 2.55
CA ASN A 210 4.48 29.17 3.92
C ASN A 210 4.19 27.98 4.85
N PRO A 211 5.21 27.17 5.22
CA PRO A 211 5.00 25.92 5.95
C PRO A 211 4.40 26.12 7.35
N LYS A 212 4.75 27.22 8.05
CA LYS A 212 4.19 27.56 9.37
C LYS A 212 2.68 27.77 9.32
N ARG A 213 2.22 28.58 8.36
CA ARG A 213 0.81 28.87 8.14
C ARG A 213 0.02 27.60 7.80
N LEU A 214 0.61 26.72 6.99
CA LEU A 214 0.00 25.43 6.68
C LEU A 214 -0.15 24.56 7.93
N ALA A 215 0.91 24.45 8.75
CA ALA A 215 0.89 23.64 9.96
C ALA A 215 -0.19 24.12 10.95
N GLU A 216 -0.30 25.43 11.18
CA GLU A 216 -1.34 26.03 12.02
C GLU A 216 -2.75 25.70 11.51
N LEU A 217 -2.95 25.80 10.19
CA LEU A 217 -4.22 25.52 9.54
C LEU A 217 -4.60 24.03 9.66
N LEU A 218 -3.63 23.14 9.51
CA LEU A 218 -3.82 21.70 9.69
C LEU A 218 -4.12 21.33 11.15
N LEU A 219 -3.48 21.99 12.12
CA LEU A 219 -3.76 21.80 13.55
C LEU A 219 -5.17 22.29 13.92
N LYS A 220 -5.59 23.44 13.36
CA LYS A 220 -6.92 24.03 13.64
C LYS A 220 -8.06 23.18 13.07
N LEU A 221 -7.89 22.65 11.85
CA LEU A 221 -8.93 21.88 11.17
C LEU A 221 -8.88 20.37 11.50
N GLY A 222 -7.69 19.83 11.70
CA GLY A 222 -7.45 18.41 11.97
C GLY A 222 -7.63 18.03 13.45
N LYS A 223 -8.78 18.35 14.07
CA LYS A 223 -9.07 18.00 15.49
C LYS A 223 -8.60 16.57 15.83
N GLY A 224 -7.63 16.43 16.74
CA GLY A 224 -7.05 15.14 17.14
C GLY A 224 -5.56 14.92 16.83
N ILE A 225 -4.82 15.99 16.50
CA ILE A 225 -3.36 15.97 16.30
C ILE A 225 -2.63 16.24 17.63
N GLU A 226 -1.60 15.47 17.94
CA GLU A 226 -0.61 15.80 18.97
C GLU A 226 0.56 16.54 18.31
N LYS A 227 0.94 17.68 18.89
CA LYS A 227 2.06 18.51 18.41
C LYS A 227 3.37 17.85 18.87
N VAL A 228 4.27 17.53 17.94
CA VAL A 228 5.66 17.17 18.29
C VAL A 228 6.52 18.39 18.01
N GLU A 229 7.03 19.02 19.07
CA GLU A 229 7.99 20.10 18.94
C GLU A 229 9.31 19.51 18.43
N SER A 230 9.79 20.02 17.29
CA SER A 230 11.08 19.62 16.75
C SER A 230 12.18 20.15 17.66
N ASN A 231 12.91 19.26 18.33
CA ASN A 231 14.21 19.58 18.88
C ASN A 231 15.13 19.97 17.71
N THR A 232 15.54 21.23 17.70
CA THR A 232 16.78 21.68 17.09
C THR A 232 17.94 20.88 17.66
N ALA A 233 18.63 20.14 16.80
CA ALA A 233 20.02 19.73 16.98
C ALA A 233 20.69 19.73 15.61
#